data_AF-A0A419YVG0-F1
#
_entry.id   AF-A0A419YVG0-F1
#
_cell.length_a   1.000
_cell.length_b   1.000
_cell.length_c   1.000
_cell.angle_alpha   90.00
_cell.angle_beta   90.00
_cell.angle_gamma   90.00
#
_symmetry.space_group_name_H-M   'P 1'
#
loop_
_entity.id
_entity.type
_entity.pdbx_description
1 polymer ?
#
loop_
_entity_poly.entity_id
_entity_poly.type
_entity_poly.pdbx_seq_one_letter_code
_entity_poly.pdbx_strand_id
1 'polypeptide(L)'
;MRVIPAPVAAEQSFRVLIDKLPQPDTALTNGVTIRLRYSVPVFVEPAGAACHLVLSWHLARGEHGRVMRVDNAGTRRAQIAAVQLVNAAGKVYEINKGLLGYALRYCRLFARSANGIVGYAFHHGSPGYAQHTAGHP
;
A
#
# COMPACT_ATOMS: atom_id res chain seq x y z
N MET A 1 -16.45 29.46 -12.10
CA MET A 1 -15.12 29.21 -12.69
C MET A 1 -14.78 27.73 -12.50
N ARG A 2 -14.75 26.93 -13.58
CA ARG A 2 -14.37 25.51 -13.53
C ARG A 2 -12.90 25.40 -13.90
N VAL A 3 -12.05 25.01 -12.95
CA VAL A 3 -10.66 24.70 -13.25
C VAL A 3 -10.65 23.36 -13.99
N ILE A 4 -10.12 23.33 -15.21
CA ILE A 4 -9.85 22.09 -15.93
C ILE A 4 -8.38 21.78 -15.66
N PRO A 5 -8.06 20.67 -14.96
CA PRO A 5 -6.68 20.27 -14.75
C PRO A 5 -6.00 20.03 -16.10
N ALA A 6 -4.78 20.51 -16.27
CA ALA A 6 -3.97 20.18 -17.44
C ALA A 6 -3.72 18.66 -17.50
N PRO A 7 -3.63 18.06 -18.70
CA PRO A 7 -3.27 16.65 -18.84
C PRO A 7 -1.97 16.33 -18.11
N VAL A 8 -1.96 15.24 -17.33
CA VAL A 8 -0.77 14.78 -16.62
C VAL A 8 0.14 14.00 -17.56
N ALA A 9 1.45 14.23 -17.48
CA ALA A 9 2.45 13.55 -18.32
C ALA A 9 2.80 12.13 -17.85
N ALA A 10 2.51 11.81 -16.58
CA ALA A 10 2.74 10.52 -15.96
C ALA A 10 1.66 10.22 -14.91
N GLU A 11 1.52 8.96 -14.53
CA GLU A 11 0.59 8.57 -13.46
C GLU A 11 0.95 9.29 -12.16
N GLN A 12 -0.04 9.93 -11.55
CA GLN A 12 0.08 10.57 -10.24
C GLN A 12 -0.64 9.75 -9.18
N SER A 13 -0.06 9.67 -7.99
CA SER A 13 -0.59 8.91 -6.86
C SER A 13 -0.93 9.83 -5.70
N PHE A 14 -2.17 9.79 -5.24
CA PHE A 14 -2.69 10.58 -4.14
C PHE A 14 -3.39 9.70 -3.12
N ARG A 15 -3.65 10.25 -1.93
CA ARG A 15 -4.53 9.66 -0.92
C ARG A 15 -5.57 10.68 -0.50
N VAL A 16 -6.84 10.29 -0.56
CA VAL A 16 -7.94 11.04 0.03
C VAL A 16 -8.06 10.63 1.49
N LEU A 17 -7.99 11.59 2.39
CA LEU A 17 -8.16 11.38 3.83
C LEU A 17 -9.58 11.82 4.22
N ILE A 18 -10.32 10.94 4.88
CA ILE A 18 -11.69 11.19 5.32
C ILE A 18 -11.74 10.98 6.82
N ASP A 19 -12.03 12.06 7.56
CA ASP A 19 -12.13 12.03 9.02
C ASP A 19 -13.58 11.98 9.48
N LYS A 20 -13.89 11.10 10.41
CA LYS A 20 -15.14 11.13 11.17
C LYS A 20 -14.97 12.08 12.35
N LEU A 21 -15.70 13.19 12.33
CA LEU A 21 -15.76 14.13 13.45
C LEU A 21 -16.69 13.60 14.55
N PRO A 22 -16.35 13.80 15.83
CA PRO A 22 -17.25 13.48 16.94
C PRO A 22 -18.47 14.41 16.92
N GLN A 23 -19.62 13.92 17.38
CA GLN A 23 -20.79 14.77 17.58
C GLN A 23 -20.56 15.71 18.78
N PRO A 24 -21.02 16.97 18.70
CA PRO A 24 -20.66 18.01 19.66
C PRO A 24 -21.17 17.77 21.11
N ASP A 25 -22.22 16.96 21.33
CA ASP A 25 -22.91 16.87 22.64
C ASP A 25 -22.87 15.50 23.33
N THR A 26 -21.80 14.73 23.19
CA THR A 26 -21.63 13.53 24.04
C THR A 26 -20.68 13.85 25.20
N ALA A 27 -21.23 14.37 26.28
CA ALA A 27 -20.51 14.50 27.55
C ALA A 27 -20.16 13.08 28.06
N LEU A 28 -18.90 12.69 27.94
CA LEU A 28 -18.41 11.37 28.37
C LEU A 28 -17.99 11.45 29.84
N THR A 29 -18.86 11.02 30.74
CA THR A 29 -18.59 10.98 32.19
C THR A 29 -17.60 9.88 32.59
N ASN A 30 -17.34 8.92 31.70
CA ASN A 30 -16.25 7.93 31.74
C ASN A 30 -16.28 7.10 30.44
N GLY A 31 -15.66 7.56 29.35
CA GLY A 31 -15.68 6.78 28.11
C GLY A 31 -14.59 7.13 27.12
N VAL A 32 -14.26 6.15 26.27
CA VAL A 32 -13.24 6.26 25.23
C VAL A 32 -13.87 6.83 23.96
N THR A 33 -13.30 7.93 23.45
CA THR A 33 -13.70 8.52 22.16
C THR A 33 -12.89 7.91 21.02
N ILE A 34 -13.54 7.15 20.14
CA ILE A 34 -12.91 6.61 18.94
C ILE A 34 -13.07 7.62 17.79
N ARG A 35 -11.95 8.03 17.18
CA ARG A 35 -11.91 8.80 15.93
C ARG A 35 -11.48 7.90 14.79
N LEU A 36 -12.16 7.99 13.64
CA LEU A 36 -11.82 7.22 12.46
C LEU A 36 -11.28 8.15 11.37
N ARG A 37 -10.13 7.79 10.79
CA ARG A 37 -9.54 8.40 9.60
C ARG A 37 -9.40 7.33 8.53
N TYR A 38 -10.17 7.44 7.45
CA TYR A 38 -10.05 6.57 6.29
C TYR A 38 -9.06 7.17 5.29
N SER A 39 -8.26 6.32 4.65
CA SER A 39 -7.31 6.72 3.61
C SER A 39 -7.59 5.92 2.35
N VAL A 40 -8.03 6.59 1.29
CA VAL A 40 -8.37 5.96 0.00
C VAL A 40 -7.33 6.36 -1.05
N PRO A 41 -6.63 5.41 -1.70
CA PRO A 41 -5.69 5.73 -2.75
C PRO A 41 -6.44 6.17 -4.02
N VAL A 42 -5.96 7.24 -4.65
CA VAL A 42 -6.50 7.77 -5.91
C VAL A 42 -5.35 7.94 -6.89
N PHE A 43 -5.59 7.56 -8.15
CA PHE A 43 -4.57 7.57 -9.19
C PHE A 43 -5.10 8.33 -10.40
N VAL A 44 -4.29 9.26 -10.90
CA VAL A 44 -4.61 10.05 -12.10
C VAL A 44 -3.71 9.56 -13.23
N GLU A 45 -4.31 9.08 -14.31
CA GLU A 45 -3.59 8.50 -15.43
C GLU A 45 -3.36 9.52 -16.56
N PRO A 46 -2.22 9.43 -17.27
CA PRO A 46 -1.96 10.28 -18.43
C PRO A 46 -2.91 9.93 -19.59
N ALA A 47 -3.43 10.96 -20.25
CA ALA A 47 -4.27 10.79 -21.43
C ALA A 47 -3.44 10.25 -22.61
N GLY A 48 -3.89 9.15 -23.23
CA GLY A 48 -3.33 8.65 -24.50
C GLY A 48 -1.96 7.97 -24.44
N ALA A 49 -1.33 7.83 -23.27
CA ALA A 49 -0.03 7.15 -23.17
C ALA A 49 -0.18 5.62 -23.10
N ALA A 50 0.58 4.90 -23.94
CA ALA A 50 0.72 3.45 -23.84
C ALA A 50 1.26 3.07 -22.44
N CYS A 51 0.53 2.21 -21.74
CA CYS A 51 0.86 1.78 -20.39
C CYS A 51 1.69 0.50 -20.43
N HIS A 52 2.89 0.51 -19.85
CA HIS A 52 3.74 -0.67 -19.75
C HIS A 52 3.86 -1.08 -18.28
N LEU A 53 3.58 -2.35 -17.97
CA LEU A 53 3.78 -2.95 -16.64
C LEU A 53 5.02 -3.84 -16.70
N VAL A 54 6.04 -3.51 -15.90
CA VAL A 54 7.29 -4.27 -15.83
C VAL A 54 7.53 -4.61 -14.37
N LEU A 55 7.16 -5.83 -13.99
CA LEU A 55 7.26 -6.32 -12.62
C LEU A 55 8.39 -7.33 -12.48
N SER A 56 9.17 -7.22 -11.41
CA SER A 56 10.06 -8.28 -10.96
C SER A 56 9.85 -8.52 -9.46
N TRP A 57 10.20 -9.71 -8.99
CA TRP A 57 10.05 -10.05 -7.58
C TRP A 57 11.18 -10.95 -7.09
N HIS A 58 11.43 -10.91 -5.80
CA HIS A 58 12.37 -11.81 -5.13
C HIS A 58 12.06 -11.94 -3.64
N LEU A 59 12.50 -13.03 -3.03
CA LEU A 59 12.45 -13.21 -1.58
C LEU A 59 13.75 -12.69 -0.95
N ALA A 60 13.64 -11.79 0.01
CA ALA A 60 14.75 -11.28 0.80
C ALA A 60 14.60 -11.71 2.27
N ARG A 61 15.71 -11.70 3.02
CA ARG A 61 15.66 -11.78 4.48
C ARG A 61 15.38 -10.38 5.03
N GLY A 62 14.31 -10.26 5.81
CA GLY A 62 14.04 -9.09 6.65
C GLY A 62 14.28 -9.41 8.12
N GLU A 63 14.14 -8.40 8.98
CA GLU A 63 14.39 -8.49 10.44
C GLU A 63 13.55 -9.58 11.13
N HIS A 64 12.36 -9.87 10.61
CA HIS A 64 11.42 -10.83 11.20
C HIS A 64 11.06 -12.00 10.27
N GLY A 65 11.98 -12.39 9.39
CA GLY A 65 11.81 -13.55 8.49
C GLY A 65 11.89 -13.20 7.01
N ARG A 66 11.33 -14.05 6.15
CA ARG A 66 11.36 -13.81 4.69
C ARG A 66 10.33 -12.76 4.29
N VAL A 67 10.73 -11.85 3.42
CA VAL A 67 9.86 -10.85 2.80
C VAL A 67 9.91 -11.01 1.28
N MET A 68 8.77 -10.96 0.63
CA MET A 68 8.67 -10.85 -0.82
C MET A 68 8.76 -9.39 -1.20
N ARG A 69 9.70 -9.07 -2.08
CA ARG A 69 9.96 -7.74 -2.61
C ARG A 69 9.49 -7.72 -4.06
N VAL A 70 8.63 -6.76 -4.40
CA VAL A 70 8.12 -6.55 -5.76
C VAL A 70 8.56 -5.18 -6.24
N ASP A 71 9.15 -5.17 -7.43
CA ASP A 71 9.68 -4.00 -8.10
C ASP A 71 8.87 -3.71 -9.35
N ASN A 72 8.50 -2.43 -9.54
CA ASN A 72 7.77 -2.00 -10.72
C ASN A 72 8.57 -0.92 -11.49
N ALA A 73 9.18 -1.36 -12.59
CA ALA A 73 9.89 -0.50 -13.54
C ALA A 73 8.97 0.04 -14.65
N GLY A 74 7.68 -0.31 -14.60
CA GLY A 74 6.67 0.12 -15.56
C GLY A 74 6.27 1.59 -15.43
N THR A 75 5.37 2.02 -16.31
CA THR A 75 4.88 3.40 -16.38
C THR A 75 3.56 3.62 -15.62
N ARG A 76 2.98 2.57 -15.03
CA ARG A 76 1.81 2.62 -14.14
C ARG A 76 1.95 1.69 -12.95
N ARG A 77 1.12 1.91 -11.94
CA ARG A 77 0.98 1.04 -10.77
C ARG A 77 0.48 -0.36 -11.12
N ALA A 78 0.89 -1.33 -10.31
CA ALA A 78 0.27 -2.65 -10.27
C ALA A 78 -0.47 -2.85 -8.94
N GLN A 79 -1.70 -3.36 -8.99
CA GLN A 79 -2.42 -3.83 -7.81
C GLN A 79 -2.07 -5.30 -7.57
N ILE A 80 -1.50 -5.60 -6.40
CA ILE A 80 -1.05 -6.95 -6.04
C ILE A 80 -2.06 -7.56 -5.07
N ALA A 81 -2.68 -8.67 -5.45
CA ALA A 81 -3.71 -9.35 -4.68
C ALA A 81 -3.60 -10.87 -4.80
N ALA A 82 -4.24 -11.60 -3.88
CA ALA A 82 -4.35 -13.06 -3.91
C ALA A 82 -3.00 -13.78 -4.16
N VAL A 83 -1.97 -13.41 -3.39
CA VAL A 83 -0.61 -13.88 -3.61
C VAL A 83 -0.39 -15.26 -2.98
N GLN A 84 0.17 -16.17 -3.77
CA GLN A 84 0.59 -17.49 -3.35
C GLN A 84 2.03 -17.76 -3.82
N LEU A 85 2.81 -18.47 -2.99
CA LEU A 85 4.13 -18.97 -3.35
C LEU A 85 4.05 -20.48 -3.54
N VAL A 86 4.42 -20.96 -4.73
CA VAL A 86 4.47 -22.39 -5.02
C VAL A 86 5.93 -22.82 -5.04
N ASN A 87 6.30 -23.82 -4.25
CA ASN A 87 7.66 -24.35 -4.27
C ASN A 87 7.84 -25.38 -5.40
N ALA A 88 9.09 -25.82 -5.62
CA ALA A 88 9.42 -26.80 -6.66
C ALA A 88 8.70 -28.16 -6.50
N ALA A 89 8.25 -28.50 -5.28
CA ALA A 89 7.48 -29.71 -5.00
C ALA A 89 5.96 -29.51 -5.18
N GLY A 90 5.52 -28.36 -5.69
CA GLY A 90 4.10 -28.03 -5.87
C GLY A 90 3.36 -27.63 -4.59
N LYS A 91 4.04 -27.53 -3.45
CA LYS A 91 3.43 -27.07 -2.20
C LYS A 91 3.14 -25.57 -2.29
N VAL A 92 1.88 -25.22 -2.04
CA VAL A 92 1.38 -23.86 -2.03
C VAL A 92 1.50 -23.26 -0.64
N TYR A 93 2.06 -22.05 -0.56
CA TYR A 93 2.08 -21.20 0.62
C TYR A 93 1.25 -19.96 0.31
N GLU A 94 0.08 -19.88 0.92
CA GLU A 94 -0.76 -18.69 0.80
C GLU A 94 -0.09 -17.52 1.54
N ILE A 95 0.16 -16.42 0.83
CA ILE A 95 0.66 -15.19 1.43
C ILE A 95 -0.53 -14.33 1.83
N ASN A 96 -1.53 -14.18 0.95
CA ASN A 96 -2.70 -13.34 1.19
C ASN A 96 -3.84 -13.73 0.21
N LYS A 97 -5.11 -13.58 0.64
CA LYS A 97 -6.31 -13.80 -0.21
C LYS A 97 -6.90 -12.53 -0.84
N GLY A 98 -6.59 -11.35 -0.30
CA GLY A 98 -7.20 -10.07 -0.64
C GLY A 98 -6.24 -9.12 -1.36
N LEU A 99 -6.42 -7.81 -1.16
CA LEU A 99 -5.45 -6.82 -1.59
C LEU A 99 -4.22 -6.86 -0.68
N LEU A 100 -3.04 -7.07 -1.26
CA LEU A 100 -1.77 -7.01 -0.56
C LEU A 100 -1.15 -5.61 -0.60
N GLY A 101 -1.28 -4.92 -1.74
CA GLY A 101 -0.80 -3.55 -1.89
C GLY A 101 -0.68 -3.09 -3.34
N TYR A 102 -0.06 -1.92 -3.53
CA TYR A 102 0.20 -1.33 -4.85
C TYR A 102 1.69 -1.11 -5.09
N ALA A 103 2.23 -1.65 -6.19
CA ALA A 103 3.58 -1.32 -6.64
C ALA A 103 3.49 -0.09 -7.53
N LEU A 104 3.78 1.10 -7.00
CA LEU A 104 3.72 2.34 -7.77
C LEU A 104 4.87 2.41 -8.80
N ARG A 105 4.76 3.33 -9.76
CA ARG A 105 5.82 3.63 -10.72
C ARG A 105 7.13 3.97 -9.97
N TYR A 106 8.22 3.25 -10.27
CA TYR A 106 9.52 3.37 -9.60
C TYR A 106 9.51 3.08 -8.08
N CYS A 107 8.46 2.43 -7.59
CA CYS A 107 8.25 2.18 -6.17
C CYS A 107 8.36 0.69 -5.86
N ARG A 108 8.85 0.41 -4.66
CA ARG A 108 9.12 -0.95 -4.21
C ARG A 108 8.15 -1.37 -3.12
N LEU A 109 7.53 -2.54 -3.32
CA LEU A 109 6.65 -3.17 -2.34
C LEU A 109 7.38 -4.26 -1.55
N PHE A 110 7.04 -4.37 -0.27
CA PHE A 110 7.42 -5.49 0.59
C PHE A 110 6.19 -6.17 1.15
N ALA A 111 6.17 -7.51 1.12
CA ALA A 111 5.13 -8.34 1.70
C ALA A 111 5.75 -9.40 2.60
N ARG A 112 5.17 -9.62 3.77
CA ARG A 112 5.56 -10.68 4.70
C ARG A 112 4.55 -11.82 4.66
N SER A 113 5.03 -13.05 4.84
CA SER A 113 4.18 -14.23 5.00
C SER A 113 4.03 -14.59 6.49
N ALA A 114 2.76 -14.84 6.86
CA ALA A 114 2.18 -15.37 8.09
C ALA A 114 2.29 -14.54 9.41
N ASN A 115 1.10 -14.26 9.99
CA ASN A 115 0.81 -13.65 11.30
C ASN A 115 0.88 -12.12 11.45
N GLY A 116 0.62 -11.38 10.38
CA GLY A 116 0.50 -9.92 10.43
C GLY A 116 1.14 -9.32 9.19
N ILE A 117 0.30 -8.94 8.24
CA ILE A 117 0.73 -8.42 6.94
C ILE A 117 0.48 -6.93 6.95
N VAL A 118 1.55 -6.16 6.87
CA VAL A 118 1.46 -4.75 6.46
C VAL A 118 2.25 -4.64 5.16
N GLY A 119 1.54 -4.37 4.07
CA GLY A 119 2.14 -4.05 2.78
C GLY A 119 2.63 -2.60 2.82
N TYR A 120 3.94 -2.40 2.70
CA TYR A 120 4.52 -1.07 2.63
C TYR A 120 5.04 -0.81 1.20
N ALA A 121 4.59 0.30 0.61
CA ALA A 121 5.10 0.82 -0.66
C ALA A 121 6.01 2.01 -0.37
N PHE A 122 7.29 1.92 -0.74
CA PHE A 122 8.25 3.01 -0.56
C PHE A 122 8.69 3.60 -1.89
N HIS A 123 8.55 4.92 -2.03
CA HIS A 123 9.15 5.69 -3.12
C HIS A 123 10.67 5.83 -2.88
N HIS A 124 11.46 5.84 -3.95
CA HIS A 124 12.89 6.13 -3.86
C HIS A 124 13.09 7.55 -3.28
N GLY A 125 13.68 7.66 -2.08
CA GLY A 125 14.01 8.95 -1.44
C GLY A 125 13.25 9.34 -0.16
N SER A 126 12.49 8.43 0.48
CA SER A 126 11.87 8.74 1.79
C SER A 126 12.67 8.14 2.95
N PRO A 127 13.47 8.92 3.71
CA PRO A 127 13.96 8.51 5.01
C PRO A 127 12.87 8.76 6.05
N GLY A 128 12.42 7.71 6.73
CA GLY A 128 11.59 7.83 7.92
C GLY A 128 10.17 7.31 7.74
N TYR A 129 9.97 6.05 8.11
CA TYR A 129 8.86 5.73 8.99
C TYR A 129 9.38 4.74 10.02
N ALA A 130 9.55 5.23 11.24
CA ALA A 130 9.93 4.43 12.39
C ALA A 130 8.86 3.38 12.66
N GLN A 131 9.31 2.17 12.97
CA GLN A 131 8.48 1.10 13.51
C GLN A 131 7.83 1.60 14.80
N HIS A 132 6.52 1.87 14.78
CA HIS A 132 5.76 1.93 16.02
C HIS A 132 5.19 0.54 16.27
N THR A 133 5.99 -0.28 16.95
CA THR A 133 5.52 -1.49 17.60
C THR A 133 4.58 -1.04 18.72
N ALA A 134 3.29 -1.29 18.56
CA ALA A 134 2.36 -1.15 19.67
C ALA A 134 2.72 -2.23 20.70
N GLY A 135 3.50 -1.84 21.72
CA GLY A 135 3.53 -2.57 22.97
C GLY A 135 2.16 -2.49 23.62
N HIS A 136 1.67 -3.62 24.08
CA HIS A 136 0.62 -3.73 25.09
C HIS A 136 1.03 -4.86 26.04
N PRO A 137 0.56 -4.80 27.29
CA PRO A 137 1.37 -4.60 28.49
C PRO A 137 2.19 -5.80 28.96
#